data_AF-A0A1C3KZT4-F1
#
_entry.id   AF-A0A1C3KZT4-F1
#
_cell.length_a   1.000
_cell.length_b   1.000
_cell.length_c   1.000
_cell.angle_alpha   90.00
_cell.angle_beta   90.00
_cell.angle_gamma   90.00
#
_symmetry.space_group_name_H-M   'P 1'
#
loop_
_entity.id
_entity.type
_entity.pdbx_description
1 polymer ?
#
loop_
_entity_poly.entity_id
_entity_poly.type
_entity_poly.pdbx_seq_one_letter_code
_entity_poly.pdbx_strand_id
1 'polypeptide(L)'
;MRELKLKKKNKSRQSYLSNRTDKRILQIDLQNENGGAGVYSVDIRRNYDIKEEYKYDVIPEIFNGKNICDFVDINIEQKLMELEKEEETLLDKDVQIDPMWFKTKRVLEKMALKLKRLKLHAKLNEEKQPLYHKKNKTVEEMEKKLDELKLDKQKILESMTEKLNKRNSHNGTARKENVNRESANRESVNRENIKKEKVKKDICKKKQIKDAVYNDPTKK
;
A
#
# COMPACT_ATOMS: atom_id res chain seq x y z
N MET A 1 47.61 -17.99 -42.43
CA MET A 1 47.71 -16.56 -42.82
C MET A 1 48.11 -15.59 -41.69
N ARG A 2 48.31 -16.04 -40.43
CA ARG A 2 48.62 -15.14 -39.29
C ARG A 2 50.10 -15.10 -38.87
N GLU A 3 50.98 -15.83 -39.55
CA GLU A 3 52.40 -15.97 -39.17
C GLU A 3 53.37 -15.06 -39.94
N LEU A 4 52.94 -14.36 -41.00
CA LEU A 4 53.83 -13.56 -41.86
C LEU A 4 54.00 -12.08 -41.43
N LYS A 5 53.82 -11.74 -40.15
CA LYS A 5 53.92 -10.34 -39.68
C LYS A 5 54.91 -10.09 -38.55
N LEU A 6 55.92 -10.93 -38.39
CA LEU A 6 57.08 -10.61 -37.56
C LEU A 6 58.35 -10.47 -38.41
N LYS A 7 58.37 -9.43 -39.26
CA LYS A 7 59.60 -8.94 -39.89
C LYS A 7 60.54 -8.45 -38.77
N LYS A 8 61.73 -9.06 -38.67
CA LYS A 8 62.80 -8.74 -37.71
C LYS A 8 62.99 -7.21 -37.61
N LYS A 9 62.98 -6.66 -36.38
CA LYS A 9 63.28 -5.24 -36.11
C LYS A 9 64.72 -4.95 -36.55
N ASN A 10 64.89 -4.22 -37.65
CA ASN A 10 66.17 -3.66 -38.06
C ASN A 10 66.73 -2.79 -36.92
N LYS A 11 67.93 -3.11 -36.43
CA LYS A 11 68.63 -2.44 -35.31
C LYS A 11 69.18 -1.04 -35.66
N SER A 12 69.11 -0.62 -36.93
CA SER A 12 69.59 0.70 -37.41
C SER A 12 68.46 1.62 -37.90
N ARG A 13 67.25 1.53 -37.32
CA ARG A 13 66.18 2.48 -37.67
C ARG A 13 66.50 3.82 -37.03
N GLN A 14 67.11 4.72 -37.81
CA GLN A 14 67.08 6.15 -37.50
C GLN A 14 65.62 6.54 -37.18
N SER A 15 65.43 7.38 -36.16
CA SER A 15 64.09 7.84 -35.80
C SER A 15 63.47 8.54 -37.00
N TYR A 16 62.28 8.11 -37.44
CA TYR A 16 61.56 8.72 -38.56
C TYR A 16 61.36 10.24 -38.35
N LEU A 17 61.29 10.67 -37.09
CA LEU A 17 61.14 12.08 -36.70
C LEU A 17 62.39 12.93 -36.98
N SER A 18 63.60 12.36 -36.91
CA SER A 18 64.84 13.15 -37.07
C SER A 18 65.23 13.36 -38.54
N ASN A 19 64.82 12.47 -39.44
CA ASN A 19 65.26 12.45 -40.85
C ASN A 19 64.08 12.60 -41.83
N ARG A 20 63.06 13.35 -41.44
CA ARG A 20 61.82 13.48 -42.21
C ARG A 20 61.98 14.47 -43.37
N THR A 21 61.75 14.01 -44.60
CA THR A 21 61.67 14.85 -45.81
C THR A 21 60.24 15.28 -46.16
N ASP A 22 59.23 14.58 -45.64
CA ASP A 22 57.81 14.79 -45.97
C ASP A 22 57.14 15.82 -45.06
N LYS A 23 56.32 16.73 -45.60
CA LYS A 23 55.55 17.73 -44.83
C LYS A 23 54.21 17.25 -44.25
N ARG A 24 53.98 15.94 -44.08
CA ARG A 24 52.68 15.48 -43.53
C ARG A 24 52.53 16.02 -42.09
N ILE A 25 51.33 16.16 -41.57
CA ILE A 25 51.18 16.54 -40.17
C ILE A 25 51.04 15.27 -39.36
N LEU A 26 51.94 15.03 -38.40
CA LEU A 26 51.82 13.92 -37.46
C LEU A 26 51.11 14.38 -36.19
N GLN A 27 50.62 13.41 -35.42
CA GLN A 27 50.01 13.70 -34.12
C GLN A 27 51.00 14.35 -33.13
N ILE A 28 52.29 14.06 -33.27
CA ILE A 28 53.36 14.67 -32.47
C ILE A 28 53.52 16.15 -32.82
N ASP A 29 53.39 16.51 -34.10
CA ASP A 29 53.48 17.90 -34.55
C ASP A 29 52.28 18.70 -34.00
N LEU A 30 51.06 18.17 -34.14
CA LEU A 30 49.84 18.73 -33.55
C LEU A 30 49.90 18.86 -32.02
N GLN A 31 50.48 17.88 -31.35
CA GLN A 31 50.67 17.94 -29.90
C GLN A 31 51.59 19.10 -29.52
N ASN A 32 52.71 19.28 -30.22
CA ASN A 32 53.65 20.36 -29.94
C ASN A 32 53.03 21.74 -30.20
N GLU A 33 52.21 21.87 -31.24
CA GLU A 33 51.45 23.09 -31.55
C GLU A 33 50.39 23.41 -30.48
N ASN A 34 49.69 22.39 -29.97
CA ASN A 34 48.55 22.55 -29.05
C ASN A 34 48.94 22.47 -27.56
N GLY A 35 50.17 22.86 -27.20
CA GLY A 35 50.61 22.99 -25.80
C GLY A 35 51.44 21.83 -25.26
N GLY A 36 51.90 20.92 -26.11
CA GLY A 36 52.90 19.91 -25.78
C GLY A 36 52.38 18.71 -24.97
N ALA A 37 53.32 17.89 -24.51
CA ALA A 37 53.03 16.69 -23.73
C ALA A 37 52.49 17.05 -22.34
N GLY A 38 51.25 16.63 -22.04
CA GLY A 38 50.57 16.86 -20.76
C GLY A 38 49.39 17.83 -20.82
N VAL A 39 49.34 18.72 -21.82
CA VAL A 39 48.21 19.64 -22.02
C VAL A 39 47.31 19.17 -23.16
N TYR A 40 47.89 18.65 -24.25
CA TYR A 40 47.14 18.19 -25.40
C TYR A 40 46.34 16.91 -25.11
N SER A 41 45.01 16.99 -25.25
CA SER A 41 44.11 15.82 -25.21
C SER A 41 43.79 15.36 -26.62
N VAL A 42 44.05 14.08 -26.90
CA VAL A 42 43.78 13.48 -28.21
C VAL A 42 42.33 13.05 -28.29
N ASP A 43 41.60 13.60 -29.25
CA ASP A 43 40.27 13.10 -29.59
C ASP A 43 40.37 11.79 -30.40
N ILE A 44 39.96 10.70 -29.76
CA ILE A 44 39.97 9.36 -30.34
C ILE A 44 38.86 9.21 -31.39
N ARG A 45 37.75 9.93 -31.23
CA ARG A 45 36.54 9.80 -32.07
C ARG A 45 36.77 10.33 -33.47
N ARG A 46 37.67 11.32 -33.62
CA ARG A 46 38.08 11.90 -34.91
C ARG A 46 38.45 10.84 -35.95
N ASN A 47 39.14 9.78 -35.52
CA ASN A 47 39.70 8.75 -36.40
C ASN A 47 38.72 7.63 -36.75
N TYR A 48 37.46 7.69 -36.31
CA TYR A 48 36.47 6.67 -36.65
C TYR A 48 35.99 6.82 -38.10
N ASP A 49 35.87 5.69 -38.81
CA ASP A 49 35.37 5.62 -40.18
C ASP A 49 33.82 5.63 -40.20
N ILE A 50 33.23 6.70 -39.68
CA ILE A 50 31.78 6.92 -39.57
C ILE A 50 31.46 8.30 -40.17
N LYS A 51 30.23 8.48 -40.67
CA LYS A 51 29.74 9.79 -41.14
C LYS A 51 29.96 10.87 -40.07
N GLU A 52 30.36 12.05 -40.50
CA GLU A 52 30.76 13.14 -39.59
C GLU A 52 29.63 13.60 -38.66
N GLU A 53 28.37 13.53 -39.13
CA GLU A 53 27.17 13.88 -38.36
C GLU A 53 27.07 13.08 -37.05
N TYR A 54 27.28 11.77 -37.10
CA TYR A 54 27.09 10.88 -35.95
C TYR A 54 28.40 10.61 -35.18
N LYS A 55 29.53 11.16 -35.64
CA LYS A 55 30.85 10.87 -35.08
C LYS A 55 30.97 11.31 -33.63
N TYR A 56 30.27 12.40 -33.27
CA TYR A 56 30.30 13.00 -31.94
C TYR A 56 29.06 12.71 -31.06
N ASP A 57 28.12 11.89 -31.55
CA ASP A 57 26.90 11.51 -30.81
C ASP A 57 27.19 10.65 -29.57
N VAL A 58 26.51 10.93 -28.46
CA VAL A 58 26.70 10.19 -27.21
C VAL A 58 25.92 8.88 -27.25
N ILE A 59 26.62 7.76 -27.10
CA ILE A 59 25.99 6.43 -27.03
C ILE A 59 25.46 6.22 -25.61
N PRO A 60 24.14 5.98 -25.42
CA PRO A 60 23.61 5.63 -24.11
C PRO A 60 24.06 4.22 -23.70
N GLU A 61 24.46 4.04 -22.45
CA GLU A 61 24.94 2.75 -21.92
C GLU A 61 23.83 1.99 -21.16
N ILE A 62 23.02 2.70 -20.36
CA ILE A 62 22.03 2.09 -19.46
C ILE A 62 20.65 2.69 -19.70
N PHE A 63 19.64 1.82 -19.82
CA PHE A 63 18.23 2.20 -19.90
C PHE A 63 17.37 1.29 -19.01
N ASN A 64 16.58 1.89 -18.11
CA ASN A 64 15.70 1.17 -17.17
C ASN A 64 16.41 0.04 -16.38
N GLY A 65 17.66 0.27 -15.98
CA GLY A 65 18.45 -0.72 -15.24
C GLY A 65 18.96 -1.89 -16.09
N LYS A 66 18.82 -1.82 -17.41
CA LYS A 66 19.37 -2.80 -18.36
C LYS A 66 20.46 -2.14 -19.21
N ASN A 67 21.46 -2.93 -19.59
CA ASN A 67 22.54 -2.49 -20.49
C ASN A 67 22.06 -2.51 -21.94
N ILE A 68 22.29 -1.44 -22.68
CA ILE A 68 21.87 -1.32 -24.09
C ILE A 68 22.70 -2.22 -25.00
N CYS A 69 23.99 -2.43 -24.71
CA CYS A 69 24.87 -3.26 -25.54
C CYS A 69 24.37 -4.69 -25.71
N ASP A 70 23.63 -5.22 -24.73
CA ASP A 70 23.09 -6.58 -24.77
C ASP A 70 21.93 -6.73 -25.77
N PHE A 71 21.35 -5.61 -26.21
CA PHE A 71 20.21 -5.56 -27.13
C PHE A 71 20.56 -5.02 -28.53
N VAL A 72 21.85 -4.79 -28.83
CA VAL A 72 22.26 -4.33 -30.17
C VAL A 72 22.47 -5.54 -31.08
N ASP A 73 21.52 -5.78 -32.00
CA ASP A 73 21.59 -6.84 -33.01
C ASP A 73 21.08 -6.33 -34.37
N ILE A 74 21.67 -6.82 -35.46
CA ILE A 74 21.29 -6.49 -36.84
C ILE A 74 19.87 -6.97 -37.14
N ASN A 75 19.46 -8.10 -36.55
CA ASN A 75 18.17 -8.74 -36.80
C ASN A 75 17.13 -8.46 -35.69
N ILE A 76 17.28 -7.38 -34.92
CA ILE A 76 16.39 -7.08 -33.80
C ILE A 76 14.93 -6.89 -34.22
N GLU A 77 14.69 -6.25 -35.37
CA GLU A 77 13.34 -6.01 -35.89
C GLU A 77 12.61 -7.32 -36.23
N GLN A 78 13.32 -8.31 -36.78
CA GLN A 78 12.73 -9.61 -37.11
C GLN A 78 12.34 -10.38 -35.85
N LYS A 79 13.22 -10.39 -34.84
CA LYS A 79 12.94 -11.01 -33.53
C LYS A 79 11.77 -10.31 -32.84
N LEU A 80 11.68 -8.99 -32.95
CA LEU A 80 10.57 -8.22 -32.38
C LEU A 80 9.24 -8.58 -33.07
N MET A 81 9.21 -8.63 -34.40
CA MET A 81 8.01 -9.03 -35.15
C MET A 81 7.55 -10.46 -34.85
N GLU A 82 8.47 -11.39 -34.61
CA GLU A 82 8.14 -12.75 -34.22
C GLU A 82 7.51 -12.80 -32.82
N LEU A 83 8.08 -12.05 -31.87
CA LEU A 83 7.54 -11.92 -30.51
C LEU A 83 6.16 -11.26 -30.49
N GLU A 84 5.96 -10.18 -31.26
CA GLU A 84 4.66 -9.50 -31.35
C GLU A 84 3.57 -10.44 -31.88
N LYS A 85 3.88 -11.28 -32.87
CA LYS A 85 2.95 -12.30 -33.37
C LYS A 85 2.65 -13.37 -32.33
N GLU A 86 3.67 -13.82 -31.60
CA GLU A 86 3.47 -14.78 -30.51
C GLU A 86 2.56 -14.20 -29.43
N GLU A 87 2.81 -12.96 -28.99
CA GLU A 87 1.97 -12.25 -28.03
C GLU A 87 0.54 -12.05 -28.53
N GLU A 88 0.34 -11.71 -29.81
CA GLU A 88 -0.99 -11.59 -30.42
C GLU A 88 -1.73 -12.94 -30.38
N THR A 89 -1.06 -14.04 -30.75
CA THR A 89 -1.69 -15.36 -30.68
C THR A 89 -1.98 -15.82 -29.25
N LEU A 90 -1.19 -15.38 -28.27
CA LEU A 90 -1.44 -15.66 -26.86
C LEU A 90 -2.58 -14.81 -26.34
N LEU A 91 -2.64 -13.51 -26.68
CA LEU A 91 -3.75 -12.63 -26.32
C LEU A 91 -5.09 -13.15 -26.86
N ASP A 92 -5.11 -13.64 -28.10
CA ASP A 92 -6.30 -14.24 -28.69
C ASP A 92 -6.74 -15.53 -27.98
N LYS A 93 -5.78 -16.30 -27.44
CA LYS A 93 -6.04 -17.56 -26.73
C LYS A 93 -6.38 -17.37 -25.25
N ASP A 94 -5.77 -16.39 -24.58
CA ASP A 94 -5.73 -16.29 -23.11
C ASP A 94 -6.65 -15.23 -22.49
N VAL A 95 -7.59 -14.65 -23.24
CA VAL A 95 -8.65 -13.81 -22.62
C VAL A 95 -9.97 -14.57 -22.52
N GLN A 96 -9.93 -15.81 -22.05
CA GLN A 96 -11.07 -16.38 -21.30
C GLN A 96 -10.98 -15.85 -19.87
N ILE A 97 -11.27 -14.56 -19.68
CA ILE A 97 -11.44 -14.03 -18.32
C ILE A 97 -12.65 -14.74 -17.73
N ASP A 98 -12.39 -15.69 -16.82
CA ASP A 98 -13.44 -16.39 -16.08
C ASP A 98 -14.41 -15.35 -15.51
N PRO A 99 -15.71 -15.37 -15.89
CA PRO A 99 -16.70 -14.45 -15.34
C PRO A 99 -16.75 -14.46 -13.80
N MET A 100 -16.27 -15.53 -13.16
CA MET A 100 -16.10 -15.59 -11.70
C MET A 100 -15.06 -14.59 -11.18
N TRP A 101 -14.00 -14.27 -11.93
CA TRP A 101 -12.95 -13.31 -11.55
C TRP A 101 -13.52 -11.95 -11.19
N PHE A 102 -14.49 -11.45 -11.97
CA PHE A 102 -15.13 -10.17 -11.67
C PHE A 102 -15.97 -10.24 -10.39
N LYS A 103 -16.63 -11.38 -10.13
CA LYS A 103 -17.40 -11.60 -8.90
C LYS A 103 -16.47 -11.67 -7.68
N THR A 104 -15.37 -12.42 -7.77
CA THR A 104 -14.40 -12.56 -6.67
C THR A 104 -13.69 -11.24 -6.39
N LYS A 105 -13.28 -10.50 -7.43
CA LYS A 105 -12.66 -9.17 -7.29
C LYS A 105 -13.57 -8.19 -6.55
N ARG A 106 -14.86 -8.11 -6.94
CA ARG A 106 -15.85 -7.25 -6.22
C ARG A 106 -16.00 -7.64 -4.76
N VAL A 107 -15.98 -8.93 -4.43
CA VAL A 107 -16.08 -9.40 -3.04
C VAL A 107 -14.82 -9.03 -2.25
N LEU A 108 -13.64 -9.21 -2.84
CA LEU A 108 -12.35 -8.86 -2.22
C LEU A 108 -12.24 -7.35 -1.94
N GLU A 109 -12.62 -6.50 -2.90
CA GLU A 109 -12.64 -5.05 -2.70
C GLU A 109 -13.57 -4.63 -1.56
N LYS A 110 -14.77 -5.22 -1.49
CA LYS A 110 -15.71 -4.99 -0.38
C LYS A 110 -15.12 -5.42 0.96
N MET A 111 -14.46 -6.58 1.01
CA MET A 111 -13.79 -7.04 2.23
C MET A 111 -12.64 -6.11 2.64
N ALA A 112 -11.81 -5.67 1.69
CA ALA A 112 -10.71 -4.75 1.96
C ALA A 112 -11.20 -3.40 2.51
N LEU A 113 -12.26 -2.83 1.94
CA LEU A 113 -12.89 -1.62 2.47
C LEU A 113 -13.45 -1.83 3.88
N LYS A 114 -14.09 -2.98 4.14
CA LYS A 114 -14.60 -3.34 5.47
C LYS A 114 -13.48 -3.45 6.50
N LEU A 115 -12.36 -4.07 6.16
CA LEU A 115 -11.17 -4.17 7.01
C LEU A 115 -10.55 -2.79 7.29
N LYS A 116 -10.41 -1.93 6.27
CA LYS A 116 -9.93 -0.55 6.44
C LYS A 116 -10.84 0.24 7.38
N ARG A 117 -12.17 0.12 7.23
CA ARG A 117 -13.15 0.76 8.12
C ARG A 117 -13.01 0.28 9.57
N LEU A 118 -12.83 -1.02 9.79
CA LEU A 118 -12.63 -1.59 11.13
C LEU A 118 -11.32 -1.09 11.76
N LYS A 119 -10.22 -1.07 11.02
CA LYS A 119 -8.94 -0.53 11.49
C LYS A 119 -9.03 0.95 11.85
N LEU A 120 -9.71 1.76 11.05
CA LEU A 120 -9.95 3.17 11.37
C LEU A 120 -10.82 3.33 12.63
N HIS A 121 -11.89 2.54 12.76
CA HIS A 121 -12.71 2.55 13.97
C HIS A 121 -11.92 2.16 15.22
N ALA A 122 -11.01 1.19 15.12
CA ALA A 122 -10.13 0.79 16.22
C ALA A 122 -9.20 1.94 16.60
N LYS A 123 -8.50 2.53 15.62
CA LYS A 123 -7.57 3.65 15.84
C LYS A 123 -8.27 4.87 16.47
N LEU A 124 -9.47 5.22 16.01
CA LEU A 124 -10.26 6.32 16.58
C LEU A 124 -10.76 6.05 18.01
N ASN A 125 -10.81 4.78 18.42
CA ASN A 125 -11.21 4.37 19.77
C ASN A 125 -10.01 4.24 20.73
N GLU A 126 -8.77 4.15 20.24
CA GLU A 126 -7.56 4.03 21.07
C GLU A 126 -7.29 5.29 21.90
N GLU A 127 -7.65 6.48 21.40
CA GLU A 127 -7.46 7.75 22.13
C GLU A 127 -8.53 7.98 23.22
N LYS A 128 -9.62 7.19 23.23
CA LYS A 128 -10.75 7.36 24.15
C LYS A 128 -10.77 6.31 25.27
N GLN A 129 -9.90 6.52 26.27
CA GLN A 129 -10.09 6.10 27.67
C GLN A 129 -10.01 4.58 27.97
N PRO A 130 -9.71 4.18 29.24
CA PRO A 130 -9.64 2.76 29.64
C PRO A 130 -10.92 2.01 29.25
N LEU A 131 -10.77 0.76 28.76
CA LEU A 131 -11.89 -0.13 28.40
C LEU A 131 -12.84 -0.30 29.59
N TYR A 132 -13.84 0.57 29.71
CA TYR A 132 -14.96 0.36 30.60
C TYR A 132 -15.78 -0.82 30.06
N HIS A 133 -16.31 -1.66 30.96
CA HIS A 133 -17.23 -2.73 30.61
C HIS A 133 -18.28 -2.23 29.59
N LYS A 134 -18.47 -3.01 28.51
CA LYS A 134 -19.39 -2.67 27.41
C LYS A 134 -20.71 -2.17 27.99
N LYS A 135 -21.09 -0.92 27.67
CA LYS A 135 -22.39 -0.37 28.06
C LYS A 135 -23.49 -1.26 27.47
N ASN A 136 -24.56 -1.48 28.23
CA ASN A 136 -25.73 -2.21 27.75
C ASN A 136 -26.31 -1.47 26.54
N LYS A 137 -26.54 -2.19 25.43
CA LYS A 137 -27.21 -1.67 24.23
C LYS A 137 -28.73 -1.74 24.43
N THR A 138 -29.46 -0.82 23.80
CA THR A 138 -30.93 -0.87 23.81
C THR A 138 -31.42 -2.00 22.89
N VAL A 139 -32.66 -2.45 23.12
CA VAL A 139 -33.30 -3.50 22.29
C VAL A 139 -33.40 -3.02 20.84
N GLU A 140 -33.71 -1.74 20.62
CA GLU A 140 -33.80 -1.11 19.30
C GLU A 140 -32.45 -1.08 18.55
N GLU A 141 -31.34 -0.80 19.24
CA GLU A 141 -30.00 -0.82 18.64
C GLU A 141 -29.56 -2.23 18.25
N MET A 142 -30.01 -3.23 19.00
CA MET A 142 -29.75 -4.64 18.70
C MET A 142 -30.62 -5.13 17.55
N GLU A 143 -31.90 -4.74 17.51
CA GLU A 143 -32.82 -5.02 16.41
C GLU A 143 -32.27 -4.49 15.08
N LYS A 144 -31.92 -3.21 15.01
CA LYS A 144 -31.33 -2.60 13.79
C LYS A 144 -30.08 -3.34 13.29
N LYS A 145 -29.24 -3.83 14.19
CA LYS A 145 -28.04 -4.62 13.81
C LYS A 145 -28.37 -6.01 13.29
N LEU A 146 -29.41 -6.65 13.82
CA LEU A 146 -29.89 -7.93 13.33
C LEU A 146 -30.52 -7.78 11.94
N ASP A 147 -31.20 -6.66 11.68
CA ASP A 147 -31.75 -6.30 10.36
C ASP A 147 -30.65 -6.10 9.33
N GLU A 148 -29.63 -5.33 9.68
CA GLU A 148 -28.44 -5.12 8.83
C GLU A 148 -27.73 -6.44 8.50
N LEU A 149 -27.69 -7.37 9.46
CA LEU A 149 -27.09 -8.70 9.29
C LEU A 149 -28.04 -9.74 8.68
N LYS A 150 -29.32 -9.39 8.48
CA LYS A 150 -30.39 -10.29 8.01
C LYS A 150 -30.48 -11.60 8.81
N LEU A 151 -30.39 -11.51 10.13
CA LEU A 151 -30.53 -12.64 11.06
C LEU A 151 -31.93 -12.65 11.70
N ASP A 152 -32.44 -13.84 12.00
CA ASP A 152 -33.75 -14.00 12.64
C ASP A 152 -33.79 -13.37 14.04
N LYS A 153 -34.73 -12.45 14.24
CA LYS A 153 -34.78 -11.55 15.40
C LYS A 153 -35.63 -12.11 16.55
N GLN A 154 -36.64 -12.92 16.24
CA GLN A 154 -37.71 -13.32 17.17
C GLN A 154 -37.15 -13.94 18.47
N LYS A 155 -36.39 -15.03 18.35
CA LYS A 155 -35.78 -15.72 19.51
C LYS A 155 -34.83 -14.84 20.31
N ILE A 156 -34.06 -13.98 19.64
CA ILE A 156 -33.07 -13.12 20.30
C ILE A 156 -33.78 -12.03 21.10
N LEU A 157 -34.79 -11.39 20.50
CA LEU A 157 -35.57 -10.33 21.14
C LEU A 157 -36.39 -10.87 22.33
N GLU A 158 -37.07 -12.01 22.16
CA GLU A 158 -37.80 -12.71 23.23
C GLU A 158 -36.88 -13.03 24.42
N SER A 159 -35.70 -13.59 24.15
CA SER A 159 -34.73 -13.90 25.21
C SER A 159 -34.22 -12.66 25.96
N MET A 160 -34.21 -11.50 25.30
CA MET A 160 -33.80 -10.23 25.92
C MET A 160 -34.91 -9.61 26.76
N THR A 161 -36.16 -9.66 26.29
CA THR A 161 -37.33 -9.12 27.00
C THR A 161 -37.70 -9.99 28.22
N GLU A 162 -37.59 -11.32 28.12
CA GLU A 162 -37.82 -12.23 29.23
C GLU A 162 -36.84 -12.03 30.40
N LYS A 163 -35.56 -11.80 30.09
CA LYS A 163 -34.53 -11.53 31.11
C LYS A 163 -34.78 -10.20 31.84
N LEU A 164 -35.36 -9.21 31.17
CA LEU A 164 -35.79 -7.96 31.80
C LEU A 164 -37.00 -8.18 32.70
N ASN A 165 -38.01 -8.91 32.23
CA ASN A 165 -39.22 -9.18 32.99
C ASN A 165 -38.93 -10.00 34.27
N LYS A 166 -38.05 -11.00 34.22
CA LYS A 166 -37.63 -11.77 35.41
C LYS A 166 -36.90 -10.92 36.45
N ARG A 167 -36.10 -9.93 36.02
CA ARG A 167 -35.42 -8.99 36.94
C ARG A 167 -36.40 -8.07 37.65
N ASN A 168 -37.40 -7.55 36.94
CA ASN A 168 -38.41 -6.67 37.54
C ASN A 168 -39.34 -7.42 38.50
N SER A 169 -39.61 -8.71 38.25
CA SER A 169 -40.38 -9.56 39.17
C SER A 169 -39.65 -9.85 40.49
N HIS A 170 -38.31 -9.88 40.50
CA HIS A 170 -37.52 -10.24 41.69
C HIS A 170 -37.24 -9.05 42.64
N ASN A 171 -37.38 -7.80 42.16
CA ASN A 171 -37.21 -6.58 42.97
C ASN A 171 -38.54 -6.00 43.50
N GLY A 172 -39.66 -6.71 43.31
CA GLY A 172 -41.02 -6.27 43.65
C GLY A 172 -41.58 -6.81 44.97
N THR A 173 -40.76 -7.06 45.99
CA THR A 173 -41.23 -7.57 47.30
C THR A 173 -40.84 -6.65 48.46
N ALA A 174 -41.33 -5.40 48.47
CA ALA A 174 -41.51 -4.63 49.70
C ALA A 174 -42.38 -3.38 49.48
N ARG A 175 -43.71 -3.56 49.40
CA ARG A 175 -44.70 -2.63 49.96
C ARG A 175 -46.09 -3.26 49.86
N LYS A 176 -46.53 -3.87 50.97
CA LYS A 176 -47.95 -4.12 51.21
C LYS A 176 -48.58 -2.79 51.59
N GLU A 177 -49.45 -2.26 50.75
CA GLU A 177 -50.62 -1.50 51.21
C GLU A 177 -51.84 -1.95 50.42
N ASN A 178 -52.85 -2.38 51.17
CA ASN A 178 -54.19 -2.72 50.71
C ASN A 178 -54.86 -1.48 50.10
N VAL A 179 -55.31 -1.54 48.85
CA VAL A 179 -56.61 -0.98 48.43
C VAL A 179 -57.16 -1.79 47.25
N ASN A 180 -58.38 -2.29 47.42
CA ASN A 180 -59.22 -2.88 46.39
C ASN A 180 -59.76 -1.77 45.47
N ARG A 181 -59.54 -1.85 44.14
CA ARG A 181 -60.53 -1.63 43.07
C ARG A 181 -59.91 -1.39 41.68
N GLU A 182 -60.54 -2.09 40.75
CA GLU A 182 -60.83 -1.74 39.36
C GLU A 182 -59.76 -1.86 38.26
N SER A 183 -60.25 -2.55 37.25
CA SER A 183 -59.66 -3.11 36.06
C SER A 183 -59.40 -2.07 34.98
N ALA A 184 -58.50 -2.43 34.05
CA ALA A 184 -58.51 -2.00 32.65
C ALA A 184 -58.18 -0.53 32.33
N ASN A 185 -56.90 -0.12 32.44
CA ASN A 185 -56.27 0.77 31.44
C ASN A 185 -54.73 0.95 31.54
N ARG A 186 -53.96 -0.04 32.06
CA ARG A 186 -52.52 0.15 32.34
C ARG A 186 -51.55 -0.40 31.28
N GLU A 187 -52.02 -1.07 30.22
CA GLU A 187 -51.15 -1.77 29.28
C GLU A 187 -50.54 -0.87 28.17
N SER A 188 -51.16 0.26 27.83
CA SER A 188 -50.69 1.16 26.76
C SER A 188 -49.55 2.08 27.21
N VAL A 189 -49.61 2.60 28.44
CA VAL A 189 -48.61 3.56 28.96
C VAL A 189 -47.29 2.89 29.34
N ASN A 190 -47.30 1.58 29.62
CA ASN A 190 -46.12 0.89 30.13
C ASN A 190 -45.15 0.39 29.03
N ARG A 191 -45.62 0.19 27.80
CA ARG A 191 -44.76 -0.25 26.67
C ARG A 191 -43.80 0.83 26.18
N GLU A 192 -44.15 2.11 26.30
CA GLU A 192 -43.29 3.22 25.87
C GLU A 192 -42.15 3.48 26.86
N ASN A 193 -42.35 3.21 28.15
CA ASN A 193 -41.34 3.41 29.20
C ASN A 193 -40.28 2.30 29.24
N ILE A 194 -40.65 1.06 28.90
CA ILE A 194 -39.71 -0.09 28.86
C ILE A 194 -38.63 0.10 27.78
N LYS A 195 -38.92 0.84 26.71
CA LYS A 195 -37.98 1.08 25.60
C LYS A 195 -36.80 1.99 25.96
N LYS A 196 -36.87 2.74 27.07
CA LYS A 196 -35.89 3.79 27.41
C LYS A 196 -35.01 3.50 28.63
N GLU A 197 -35.27 2.44 29.41
CA GLU A 197 -34.54 2.22 30.66
C GLU A 197 -33.16 1.55 30.48
N LYS A 198 -32.10 2.29 30.86
CA LYS A 198 -30.75 1.74 31.04
C LYS A 198 -30.60 1.20 32.46
N VAL A 199 -30.41 -0.12 32.59
CA VAL A 199 -30.06 -0.75 33.88
C VAL A 199 -28.69 -0.25 34.35
N LYS A 200 -28.65 0.46 35.48
CA LYS A 200 -27.41 0.95 36.13
C LYS A 200 -26.81 -0.15 37.03
N LYS A 201 -25.48 -0.25 37.05
CA LYS A 201 -24.72 -0.93 38.12
C LYS A 201 -24.09 0.15 39.00
N ASP A 202 -24.10 -0.08 40.31
CA ASP A 202 -23.75 0.89 41.35
C ASP A 202 -22.38 1.55 41.14
N ILE A 203 -22.40 2.88 41.00
CA ILE A 203 -21.23 3.74 40.79
C ILE A 203 -20.62 4.18 42.14
N CYS A 204 -21.07 3.61 43.27
CA CYS A 204 -20.78 4.11 44.62
C CYS A 204 -19.28 4.18 44.95
N LYS A 205 -18.43 3.31 44.36
CA LYS A 205 -16.96 3.36 44.59
C LYS A 205 -16.22 4.48 43.84
N LYS A 206 -16.82 5.10 42.81
CA LYS A 206 -16.14 6.13 42.00
C LYS A 206 -16.25 7.56 42.54
N LYS A 207 -17.27 7.86 43.37
CA LYS A 207 -17.33 9.14 44.08
C LYS A 207 -16.28 9.20 45.19
N GLN A 208 -16.13 8.11 45.96
CA GLN A 208 -15.18 8.02 47.07
C GLN A 208 -13.71 8.21 46.64
N ILE A 209 -13.31 7.72 45.47
CA ILE A 209 -11.92 7.86 44.97
C ILE A 209 -11.64 9.27 44.43
N LYS A 210 -12.65 9.96 43.87
CA LYS A 210 -12.49 11.34 43.39
C LYS A 210 -12.31 12.33 44.53
N ASP A 211 -13.04 12.14 45.63
CA ASP A 211 -13.00 13.06 46.78
C ASP A 211 -11.67 12.95 47.56
N ALA A 212 -10.98 11.80 47.49
CA ALA A 212 -9.66 11.59 48.08
C ALA A 212 -8.50 12.21 47.27
N VAL A 213 -8.66 12.38 45.96
CA VAL A 213 -7.59 12.90 45.08
C VAL A 213 -7.59 14.44 45.00
N TYR A 214 -8.75 15.08 45.19
CA TYR A 214 -8.88 16.53 45.04
C TYR A 214 -8.79 17.32 46.37
N ASN A 215 -8.81 16.64 47.53
CA ASN A 215 -8.75 17.28 48.85
C ASN A 215 -7.43 17.02 49.60
N ASP A 216 -6.37 16.59 48.91
CA ASP A 216 -5.07 16.29 49.54
C ASP A 216 -4.23 17.58 49.65
N PRO A 217 -4.05 18.17 50.86
CA PRO A 217 -3.51 19.52 51.01
C PRO A 217 -1.98 19.62 50.78
N THR A 218 -1.32 18.51 50.48
CA THR A 218 0.14 18.40 50.30
C THR A 218 0.60 18.52 48.84
N LYS A 219 -0.32 18.57 47.87
CA LYS A 219 0.00 18.85 46.47
C LYS A 219 -0.24 20.32 46.12
N LYS A 220 0.76 21.16 46.38
CA LYS A 220 1.00 22.42 45.67
C LYS A 220 2.36 22.33 44.99
#